data_AF-A0A368G7Y7-F1
#
_entry.id   AF-A0A368G7Y7-F1
#
_cell.length_a   1.000
_cell.length_b   1.000
_cell.length_c   1.000
_cell.angle_alpha   90.00
_cell.angle_beta   90.00
_cell.angle_gamma   90.00
#
_symmetry.space_group_name_H-M   'P 1'
#
loop_
_entity.id
_entity.type
_entity.pdbx_description
1 polymer ?
#
loop_
_entity_poly.entity_id
_entity_poly.type
_entity_poly.pdbx_seq_one_letter_code
_entity_poly.pdbx_strand_id
1 'polypeptide(L)' 'MDIVVRKDRQAALDVLHNIWCYKEVESLHLEGCSLSDGDIAEVAFEAPSVRYVA' A
#
# COMPACT_ATOMS: atom_id res chain seq x y z
N MET A 1 -6.99 7.18 -8.98
CA MET A 1 -5.69 7.78 -8.57
C MET A 1 -4.72 6.65 -8.29
N ASP A 2 -3.45 6.80 -8.66
CA ASP A 2 -2.42 5.77 -8.44
C ASP A 2 -1.36 6.30 -7.47
N ILE A 3 -1.04 5.52 -6.43
CA ILE A 3 0.04 5.84 -5.49
C ILE A 3 1.23 4.93 -5.80
N VAL A 4 2.40 5.53 -5.90
CA VAL A 4 3.67 4.81 -6.13
C VAL A 4 4.64 5.17 -5.02
N VAL A 5 5.07 4.16 -4.26
CA VAL A 5 6.13 4.29 -3.25
C VAL A 5 7.32 3.44 -3.69
N ARG A 6 8.51 4.03 -3.64
CA ARG A 6 9.75 3.38 -4.12
C ARG A 6 10.83 3.41 -3.06
N LYS A 7 11.42 2.25 -2.76
CA LYS A 7 12.59 2.07 -1.89
C LYS A 7 12.47 2.69 -0.50
N ASP A 8 11.24 2.99 -0.07
CA ASP A 8 10.97 3.64 1.20
C ASP A 8 9.92 2.83 1.96
N ARG A 9 10.43 2.04 2.91
CA ARG A 9 9.61 1.19 3.76
C ARG A 9 8.68 2.01 4.66
N GLN A 10 9.17 3.14 5.18
CA GLN A 10 8.39 3.93 6.14
C GLN A 10 7.25 4.64 5.43
N ALA A 11 7.52 5.24 4.27
CA ALA A 11 6.48 5.84 3.44
C ALA A 11 5.45 4.79 2.97
N ALA A 12 5.89 3.57 2.67
CA ALA A 12 4.99 2.50 2.28
C ALA A 12 4.05 2.12 3.43
N LEU A 13 4.57 1.95 4.66
CA LEU A 13 3.76 1.68 5.84
C LEU A 13 2.80 2.83 6.16
N ASP A 14 3.25 4.09 6.05
CA ASP A 14 2.38 5.25 6.29
C ASP A 14 1.23 5.30 5.29
N VAL A 15 1.50 5.04 4.00
CA VAL A 15 0.46 4.98 2.97
C VAL A 15 -0.49 3.81 3.22
N LEU A 16 0.04 2.65 3.60
CA LEU A 16 -0.74 1.46 3.91
C LEU A 16 -1.68 1.69 5.12
N HIS A 17 -1.17 2.22 6.22
CA HIS A 17 -1.97 2.51 7.43
C HIS A 17 -3.02 3.62 7.22
N ASN A 18 -2.81 4.48 6.22
CA ASN A 18 -3.75 5.55 5.87
C ASN A 18 -4.50 5.27 4.57
N ILE A 19 -4.47 4.04 4.05
CA ILE A 19 -5.03 3.72 2.73
C ILE A 19 -6.53 4.06 2.64
N TRP A 20 -7.25 3.94 3.76
CA TRP A 20 -8.66 4.30 3.93
C TRP A 20 -8.97 5.80 3.74
N CYS A 21 -7.98 6.68 3.92
CA CYS A 21 -8.09 8.10 3.60
C CYS A 21 -8.13 8.36 2.09
N TYR A 22 -7.57 7.43 1.29
CA TYR A 22 -7.45 7.57 -0.15
C TYR A 22 -8.60 6.86 -0.87
N LYS A 23 -9.82 7.40 -0.75
CA LYS A 23 -11.06 6.79 -1.29
C LYS A 23 -11.11 6.65 -2.81
N GLU A 24 -10.26 7.38 -3.54
CA GLU A 24 -10.21 7.38 -5.01
C GLU A 24 -8.97 6.65 -5.55
N VAL A 25 -8.22 5.95 -4.70
CA VAL A 25 -7.07 5.17 -5.12
C VAL A 25 -7.52 3.83 -5.70
N GLU A 26 -7.08 3.57 -6.92
CA GLU A 26 -7.38 2.34 -7.66
C GLU A 26 -6.21 1.36 -7.58
N SER A 27 -4.97 1.88 -7.63
CA SER A 27 -3.75 1.06 -7.66
C SER A 27 -2.70 1.61 -6.69
N LEU A 28 -2.07 0.70 -5.95
CA LEU A 28 -0.93 0.98 -5.07
C LEU A 28 0.28 0.15 -5.50
N HIS A 29 1.33 0.85 -5.90
CA HIS A 29 2.60 0.26 -6.35
C HIS A 29 3.66 0.43 -5.27
N LEU A 30 4.18 -0.68 -4.76
CA LEU A 30 5.17 -0.70 -3.68
C LEU A 30 6.46 -1.35 -4.18
N GLU A 31 7.31 -0.56 -4.84
CA GLU A 31 8.53 -1.11 -5.46
C GLU A 31 9.72 -1.02 -4.51
N GLY A 32 10.31 -2.18 -4.18
CA GLY A 32 11.54 -2.24 -3.39
C GLY A 32 11.40 -1.70 -1.95
N CYS A 33 10.19 -1.69 -1.39
CA CYS A 33 9.90 -1.17 -0.05
C CYS A 33 10.23 -2.16 1.09
N SER A 34 10.81 -3.34 0.79
CA SER A 34 11.16 -4.39 1.76
C SER A 34 10.04 -4.66 2.78
N LEU A 35 8.82 -4.81 2.28
CA LEU A 35 7.63 -5.14 3.08
C LEU A 35 7.54 -6.64 3.29
N SER A 36 7.05 -7.04 4.46
CA SER A 36 6.78 -8.45 4.76
C SER A 36 5.36 -8.81 4.31
N ASP A 37 5.10 -10.09 4.02
CA ASP A 37 3.75 -10.56 3.67
C ASP A 37 2.71 -10.24 4.75
N GLY A 38 3.13 -10.19 6.02
CA GLY A 38 2.29 -9.77 7.15
C GLY A 38 1.86 -8.30 7.08
N ASP A 39 2.77 -7.41 6.69
CA ASP A 39 2.50 -5.97 6.55
C ASP A 39 1.46 -5.72 5.43
N ILE A 40 1.50 -6.51 4.36
CA ILE A 40 0.56 -6.42 3.24
C ILE A 40 -0.79 -7.06 3.61
N ALA A 41 -0.79 -8.18 4.33
CA ALA A 41 -2.00 -8.91 4.69
C ALA A 41 -2.90 -8.14 5.67
N GLU A 42 -2.31 -7.42 6.62
CA GLU A 42 -3.05 -6.57 7.57
C GLU A 42 -3.84 -5.47 6.83
N VAL A 43 -3.26 -4.92 5.77
CA VAL A 43 -3.82 -3.77 5.05
C VAL A 43 -4.76 -4.19 3.92
N ALA A 44 -4.50 -5.33 3.27
CA ALA A 44 -5.42 -5.92 2.29
C ALA A 44 -6.79 -6.24 2.89
N PHE A 45 -6.85 -6.48 4.21
CA PHE A 45 -8.09 -6.61 4.94
C PHE A 45 -8.86 -5.28 5.07
N GLU A 46 -8.15 -4.16 5.28
CA GLU A 46 -8.75 -2.84 5.45
C GLU A 46 -9.16 -2.17 4.13
N ALA A 47 -8.46 -2.47 3.03
CA ALA A 47 -8.72 -1.89 1.71
C ALA A 47 -8.79 -2.96 0.60
N PRO A 48 -9.84 -3.80 0.57
CA PRO A 48 -9.96 -4.89 -0.40
C PRO A 48 -10.13 -4.43 -1.85
N SER A 49 -10.44 -3.15 -2.09
CA SER A 49 -10.60 -2.57 -3.43
C SER A 49 -9.29 -2.16 -4.09
N VAL A 50 -8.20 -2.06 -3.34
CA VAL A 50 -6.90 -1.61 -3.86
C VAL A 50 -6.15 -2.79 -4.45
N ARG A 51 -5.69 -2.65 -5.70
CA ARG A 51 -4.82 -3.64 -6.33
C ARG A 51 -3.37 -3.37 -5.93
N TYR A 52 -2.77 -4.36 -5.27
CA TYR A 52 -1.37 -4.35 -4.90
C TYR A 52 -0.54 -4.97 -6.03
N VAL A 53 0.42 -4.20 -6.54
CA VAL A 53 1.38 -4.69 -7.53
C VAL A 53 2.77 -4.61 -6.90
N ALA A 54 3.33 -5.79 -6.63
CA ALA A 54 4.68 -5.97 -6.07
C ALA A 54 5.74 -6.09 -7.16
#